data_AF-A0A7J9V1A7-F1
#
_entry.id   AF-A0A7J9V1A7-F1
#
_cell.length_a   1.000
_cell.length_b   1.000
_cell.length_c   1.000
_cell.angle_alpha   90.00
_cell.angle_beta   90.00
_cell.angle_gamma   90.00
#
_symmetry.space_group_name_H-M   'P 1'
#
loop_
_entity.id
_entity.type
_entity.pdbx_description
1 polymer ?
#
loop_
_entity_poly.entity_id
_entity_poly.type
_entity_poly.pdbx_seq_one_letter_code
_entity_poly.pdbx_strand_id
1 'polypeptide(L)'
;MLDIFFSEVMGTAMLTLLGCGVVANVVLPRNKGFNSGWIVITFGWGIAVFAGVYVAFRSGAHLNPAVTLGLLANGSDFVGATDTTAAVPPSFPTALVYIAGEMVGAFIGGVIAWAAYKTHFDEEADPGSKLAVFSTGPAIRSYGWNFMTELIGTFVLVFVILMFGKTPAGLGPLAVALLVVGIGLSLGGPTGYAINPARDLGPRIAHAVVPFRGKGGGDWSYAWVPVVGPIVGGVIAGLLGKAVL
;
A
#
# COMPACT_ATOMS: atom_id res chain seq x y z
N MET A 1 3.35 -9.20 -20.30
CA MET A 1 3.49 -9.80 -18.95
C MET A 1 4.76 -9.36 -18.24
N LEU A 2 5.95 -9.47 -18.85
CA LEU A 2 7.20 -9.01 -18.21
C LEU A 2 7.21 -7.49 -17.95
N ASP A 3 6.73 -6.67 -18.90
CA ASP A 3 6.59 -5.21 -18.72
C ASP A 3 5.64 -4.85 -17.56
N ILE A 4 4.57 -5.62 -17.40
CA ILE A 4 3.58 -5.44 -16.33
C ILE A 4 4.22 -5.74 -14.98
N PHE A 5 4.90 -6.89 -14.87
CA PHE A 5 5.62 -7.28 -13.67
C PHE A 5 6.61 -6.18 -13.25
N PHE A 6 7.48 -5.71 -14.15
CA PHE A 6 8.45 -4.67 -13.83
C PHE A 6 7.80 -3.33 -13.50
N SER A 7 6.72 -2.96 -14.19
CA SER A 7 5.94 -1.76 -13.88
C SER A 7 5.40 -1.80 -12.45
N GLU A 8 4.79 -2.92 -12.04
CA GLU A 8 4.30 -3.13 -10.67
C GLU A 8 5.43 -3.17 -9.63
N VAL A 9 6.57 -3.80 -9.95
CA VAL A 9 7.77 -3.76 -9.08
C VAL A 9 8.22 -2.32 -8.85
N MET A 10 8.42 -1.55 -9.92
CA MET A 10 8.98 -0.20 -9.84
C MET A 10 8.01 0.76 -9.14
N GLY A 11 6.73 0.73 -9.47
CA GLY A 11 5.75 1.60 -8.82
C GLY A 11 5.48 1.22 -7.37
N THR A 12 5.44 -0.06 -7.03
CA THR A 12 5.26 -0.48 -5.63
C THR A 12 6.53 -0.22 -4.81
N ALA A 13 7.72 -0.33 -5.40
CA ALA A 13 8.97 0.08 -4.76
C ALA A 13 8.99 1.59 -4.49
N MET A 14 8.55 2.42 -5.44
CA MET A 14 8.44 3.88 -5.26
C MET A 14 7.44 4.24 -4.16
N LEU A 15 6.23 3.66 -4.22
CA LEU A 15 5.19 3.80 -3.21
C LEU A 15 5.75 3.45 -1.82
N THR A 16 6.43 2.32 -1.71
CA THR A 16 6.86 1.81 -0.42
C THR A 16 8.09 2.54 0.10
N LEU A 17 9.03 2.94 -0.77
CA LEU A 17 10.16 3.77 -0.40
C LEU A 17 9.69 5.09 0.23
N LEU A 18 8.77 5.80 -0.43
CA LEU A 18 8.28 7.09 0.05
C LEU A 18 7.37 6.93 1.26
N GLY A 19 6.51 5.90 1.27
CA GLY A 19 5.61 5.61 2.38
C GLY A 19 6.35 5.18 3.65
N CYS A 20 7.24 4.19 3.57
CA CYS A 20 8.12 3.83 4.69
C CYS A 20 9.03 5.01 5.07
N GLY A 21 9.55 5.75 4.09
CA GLY A 21 10.38 6.92 4.29
C GLY A 21 9.70 8.01 5.11
N VAL A 22 8.42 8.33 4.84
CA VAL A 22 7.70 9.34 5.64
C VAL A 22 7.46 8.83 7.07
N VAL A 23 7.18 7.54 7.26
CA VAL A 23 7.05 6.99 8.62
C VAL A 23 8.39 7.07 9.35
N ALA A 24 9.50 6.65 8.72
CA ALA A 24 10.84 6.77 9.26
C ALA A 24 11.19 8.20 9.67
N ASN A 25 10.85 9.17 8.80
CA ASN A 25 11.02 10.59 9.06
C ASN A 25 10.29 11.03 10.33
N VAL A 26 9.05 10.56 10.54
CA VAL A 26 8.26 10.97 11.70
C VAL A 26 8.63 10.23 12.99
N VAL A 27 8.93 8.92 12.92
CA VAL A 27 9.02 8.06 14.12
C VAL A 27 10.44 7.74 14.59
N LEU A 28 11.45 7.84 13.72
CA LEU A 28 12.84 7.58 14.13
C LEU A 28 13.48 8.83 14.74
N PRO A 29 14.29 8.71 15.79
CA PRO A 29 14.88 9.88 16.44
C PRO A 29 16.00 10.50 15.60
N ARG A 30 16.43 11.70 16.04
CA ARG A 30 17.60 12.43 15.51
C ARG A 30 17.53 12.74 14.01
N ASN A 31 16.32 12.88 13.47
CA ASN A 31 16.11 13.39 12.11
C ASN A 31 15.20 14.64 12.16
N LYS A 32 15.15 15.41 11.06
CA LYS A 32 14.45 16.71 11.02
C LYS A 32 12.92 16.62 11.06
N GLY A 33 12.34 15.48 10.67
CA GLY A 33 10.90 15.25 10.66
C GLY A 33 10.38 14.60 11.94
N PHE A 34 11.24 14.30 12.91
CA PHE A 34 10.87 13.55 14.10
C PHE A 34 9.72 14.22 14.87
N ASN A 35 8.73 13.42 15.24
CA ASN A 35 7.53 13.84 15.97
C ASN A 35 6.67 14.91 15.27
N SER A 36 6.72 14.98 13.93
CA SER A 36 5.89 15.90 13.13
C SER A 36 4.40 15.49 12.99
N GLY A 37 4.04 14.28 13.47
CA GLY A 37 2.66 13.87 13.69
C GLY A 37 1.97 13.14 12.53
N TRP A 38 0.74 12.70 12.80
CA TRP A 38 -0.06 11.85 11.91
C TRP A 38 -0.32 12.46 10.53
N ILE A 39 -0.57 13.78 10.48
CA ILE A 39 -0.86 14.49 9.23
C ILE A 39 0.30 14.37 8.22
N VAL A 40 1.55 14.43 8.68
CA VAL A 40 2.73 14.28 7.80
C VAL A 40 2.80 12.86 7.25
N ILE A 41 2.54 11.85 8.08
CA ILE A 41 2.49 10.45 7.66
C ILE A 41 1.40 10.27 6.59
N THR A 42 0.16 10.68 6.86
CA THR A 42 -0.96 10.47 5.93
C THR A 42 -0.77 11.21 4.63
N PHE A 43 -0.27 12.46 4.68
CA PHE A 43 -0.03 13.24 3.47
C PHE A 43 1.12 12.64 2.65
N GLY A 44 2.21 12.24 3.31
CA GLY A 44 3.35 11.59 2.66
C GLY A 44 2.99 10.26 2.01
N TRP A 45 2.14 9.44 2.63
CA TRP A 45 1.62 8.20 2.01
C TRP A 45 0.74 8.49 0.79
N GLY A 46 -0.09 9.54 0.82
CA GLY A 46 -0.83 9.98 -0.37
C GLY A 46 0.09 10.36 -1.52
N ILE A 47 1.15 11.13 -1.25
CA ILE A 47 2.15 11.50 -2.25
C ILE A 47 2.99 10.28 -2.71
N ALA A 48 3.22 9.31 -1.83
CA ALA A 48 3.87 8.06 -2.20
C ALA A 48 3.04 7.27 -3.23
N VAL A 49 1.71 7.20 -3.03
CA VAL A 49 0.77 6.62 -4.00
C VAL A 49 0.78 7.38 -5.31
N PHE A 50 0.73 8.72 -5.27
CA PHE A 50 0.83 9.55 -6.46
C PHE A 50 2.07 9.21 -7.30
N ALA A 51 3.25 9.17 -6.68
CA ALA A 51 4.51 8.86 -7.36
C ALA A 51 4.53 7.41 -7.88
N GLY A 52 4.10 6.44 -7.07
CA GLY A 52 4.02 5.04 -7.46
C GLY A 52 3.14 4.83 -8.70
N VAL A 53 1.97 5.47 -8.74
CA VAL A 53 1.03 5.35 -9.87
C VAL A 53 1.64 5.87 -11.17
N TYR A 54 2.37 6.99 -11.12
CA TYR A 54 3.07 7.49 -12.31
C TYR A 54 4.20 6.56 -12.76
N VAL A 55 4.93 5.95 -11.83
CA VAL A 55 6.01 5.01 -12.17
C VAL A 55 5.45 3.73 -12.80
N ALA A 56 4.30 3.24 -12.32
CA ALA A 56 3.65 2.02 -12.82
C ALA A 56 2.65 2.26 -13.97
N PHE A 57 2.78 3.35 -14.72
CA PHE A 57 1.82 3.71 -15.76
C PHE A 57 1.57 2.60 -16.80
N ARG A 58 2.56 1.74 -17.06
CA ARG A 58 2.46 0.66 -18.06
C ARG A 58 1.53 -0.48 -17.65
N SER A 59 1.30 -0.66 -16.35
CA SER A 59 0.48 -1.74 -15.80
C SER A 59 -0.91 -1.29 -15.36
N GLY A 60 -1.30 -0.04 -15.63
CA GLY A 60 -2.51 0.53 -15.02
C GLY A 60 -2.34 0.84 -13.53
N ALA A 61 -1.14 0.62 -12.98
CA ALA A 61 -0.73 0.93 -11.61
C ALA A 61 -1.67 0.39 -10.52
N HIS A 62 -1.76 -0.93 -10.39
CA HIS A 62 -2.54 -1.52 -9.31
C HIS A 62 -1.84 -1.33 -7.96
N LEU A 63 -0.55 -1.67 -7.90
CA LEU A 63 0.37 -1.49 -6.77
C LEU A 63 -0.10 -2.13 -5.46
N ASN A 64 -1.14 -2.97 -5.52
CA ASN A 64 -1.92 -3.39 -4.38
C ASN A 64 -2.70 -4.69 -4.71
N PRO A 65 -2.40 -5.80 -4.00
CA PRO A 65 -3.11 -7.06 -4.20
C PRO A 65 -4.63 -6.95 -4.02
N ALA A 66 -5.11 -6.08 -3.12
CA ALA A 66 -6.54 -5.87 -2.91
C ALA A 66 -7.21 -5.12 -4.08
N VAL A 67 -6.50 -4.19 -4.73
CA VAL A 67 -6.97 -3.54 -5.98
C VAL A 67 -6.98 -4.56 -7.11
N THR A 68 -5.88 -5.29 -7.30
CA THR A 68 -5.77 -6.35 -8.33
C THR A 68 -6.90 -7.37 -8.22
N LEU A 69 -7.19 -7.88 -7.01
CA LEU A 69 -8.26 -8.85 -6.79
C LEU A 69 -9.66 -8.22 -6.85
N GLY A 70 -9.80 -6.95 -6.45
CA GLY A 70 -11.05 -6.21 -6.60
C GLY A 70 -11.44 -5.98 -8.05
N LEU A 71 -10.47 -5.59 -8.90
CA LEU A 71 -10.67 -5.47 -10.35
C LEU A 71 -10.99 -6.83 -10.99
N LEU A 72 -10.31 -7.89 -10.56
CA LEU A 72 -10.60 -9.27 -11.00
C LEU A 72 -12.04 -9.66 -10.67
N ALA A 73 -12.50 -9.39 -9.44
CA ALA A 73 -13.86 -9.69 -9.01
C ALA A 73 -14.91 -8.83 -9.73
N ASN A 74 -14.58 -7.57 -10.04
CA ASN A 74 -15.43 -6.69 -10.83
C ASN A 74 -15.55 -7.16 -12.29
N GLY A 75 -14.50 -7.77 -12.83
CA GLY A 75 -14.39 -8.13 -14.24
C GLY A 75 -13.95 -6.95 -15.13
N SER A 76 -13.36 -5.90 -14.55
CA SER A 76 -12.77 -4.79 -15.29
C SER A 76 -11.40 -5.17 -15.85
N ASP A 77 -11.05 -4.62 -17.01
CA ASP A 77 -9.70 -4.72 -17.55
C ASP A 77 -8.67 -4.17 -16.56
N PHE A 78 -7.55 -4.87 -16.41
CA PHE A 78 -6.43 -4.45 -15.56
C PHE A 78 -5.67 -3.28 -16.16
N VAL A 79 -5.61 -3.23 -17.50
CA VAL A 79 -5.14 -2.08 -18.25
C VAL A 79 -6.19 -1.78 -19.30
N GLY A 80 -6.73 -0.56 -19.29
CA GLY A 80 -7.65 -0.11 -20.33
C GLY A 80 -6.94 -0.02 -21.69
N ALA A 81 -7.68 -0.22 -22.77
CA ALA A 81 -7.15 0.03 -24.11
C ALA A 81 -6.82 1.52 -24.27
N THR A 82 -5.65 1.81 -24.86
CA THR A 82 -5.30 3.15 -25.34
C THR A 82 -5.18 3.11 -26.85
N ASP A 83 -5.04 4.27 -27.49
CA ASP A 83 -4.79 4.38 -28.93
C ASP A 83 -3.55 3.58 -29.40
N THR A 84 -2.66 3.23 -28.47
CA THR A 84 -1.37 2.57 -28.76
C THR A 84 -1.17 1.22 -28.07
N THR A 85 -2.07 0.81 -27.17
CA THR A 85 -1.91 -0.41 -26.38
C THR A 85 -3.24 -1.16 -26.21
N ALA A 86 -3.22 -2.47 -26.47
CA ALA A 86 -4.37 -3.32 -26.21
C ALA A 86 -4.67 -3.40 -24.71
N ALA A 87 -5.95 -3.58 -24.38
CA ALA A 87 -6.37 -3.83 -23.01
C ALA A 87 -5.77 -5.13 -22.47
N VAL A 88 -5.54 -5.18 -21.17
CA VAL A 88 -5.14 -6.41 -20.46
C VAL A 88 -6.35 -6.93 -19.70
N PRO A 89 -6.97 -8.05 -20.13
CA PRO A 89 -8.17 -8.56 -19.49
C PRO A 89 -7.86 -9.14 -18.10
N PRO A 90 -8.85 -9.13 -17.19
CA PRO A 90 -8.68 -9.69 -15.86
C PRO A 90 -8.63 -11.22 -15.95
N SER A 91 -7.56 -11.81 -15.43
CA SER A 91 -7.45 -13.27 -15.30
C SER A 91 -6.65 -13.63 -14.05
N PHE A 92 -6.89 -14.82 -13.51
CA PHE A 92 -6.16 -15.30 -12.35
C PHE A 92 -4.63 -15.38 -12.59
N PRO A 93 -4.13 -15.93 -13.73
CA PRO A 93 -2.71 -15.88 -14.04
C PRO A 93 -2.15 -14.46 -14.13
N THR A 94 -2.89 -13.52 -14.73
CA THR A 94 -2.47 -12.12 -14.79
C THR A 94 -2.37 -11.53 -13.38
N ALA A 95 -3.37 -11.76 -12.53
CA ALA A 95 -3.39 -11.27 -11.14
C ALA A 95 -2.19 -11.74 -10.33
N LEU A 96 -1.76 -13.00 -10.51
CA LEU A 96 -0.56 -13.52 -9.84
C LEU A 96 0.71 -12.78 -10.27
N VAL A 97 0.81 -12.34 -11.53
CA VAL A 97 1.96 -11.56 -12.00
C VAL A 97 1.99 -10.17 -11.39
N TYR A 98 0.83 -9.51 -11.27
CA TYR A 98 0.71 -8.24 -10.54
C TYR A 98 1.13 -8.41 -9.08
N ILE A 99 0.52 -9.36 -8.36
CA ILE A 99 0.80 -9.60 -6.93
C ILE A 99 2.28 -9.94 -6.69
N ALA A 100 2.90 -10.73 -7.56
CA ALA A 100 4.32 -11.02 -7.46
C ALA A 100 5.18 -9.75 -7.63
N GLY A 101 4.86 -8.90 -8.60
CA GLY A 101 5.55 -7.63 -8.82
C GLY A 101 5.38 -6.66 -7.66
N GLU A 102 4.14 -6.53 -7.17
CA GLU A 102 3.79 -5.71 -6.01
C GLU A 102 4.59 -6.14 -4.76
N MET A 103 4.61 -7.44 -4.45
CA MET A 103 5.34 -7.98 -3.29
C MET A 103 6.85 -7.75 -3.38
N VAL A 104 7.45 -7.98 -4.56
CA VAL A 104 8.89 -7.76 -4.80
C VAL A 104 9.21 -6.27 -4.70
N GLY A 105 8.40 -5.43 -5.32
CA GLY A 105 8.54 -3.97 -5.26
C GLY A 105 8.46 -3.45 -3.84
N ALA A 106 7.45 -3.87 -3.08
CA ALA A 106 7.27 -3.43 -1.69
C ALA A 106 8.44 -3.85 -0.79
N PHE A 107 8.96 -5.08 -0.94
CA PHE A 107 10.17 -5.51 -0.25
C PHE A 107 11.37 -4.60 -0.58
N ILE A 108 11.63 -4.34 -1.88
CA ILE A 108 12.73 -3.47 -2.33
C ILE A 108 12.57 -2.06 -1.76
N GLY A 109 11.38 -1.47 -1.85
CA GLY A 109 11.10 -0.14 -1.31
C GLY A 109 11.37 -0.04 0.19
N GLY A 110 10.97 -1.07 0.96
CA GLY A 110 11.26 -1.16 2.39
C GLY A 110 12.76 -1.24 2.70
N VAL A 111 13.53 -2.02 1.92
CA VAL A 111 15.00 -2.10 2.06
C VAL A 111 15.65 -0.75 1.74
N ILE A 112 15.22 -0.05 0.69
CA ILE A 112 15.80 1.25 0.33
C ILE A 112 15.44 2.31 1.37
N ALA A 113 14.22 2.31 1.90
CA ALA A 113 13.82 3.20 2.99
C ALA A 113 14.68 2.97 4.25
N TRP A 114 14.95 1.70 4.60
CA TRP A 114 15.91 1.36 5.64
C TRP A 114 17.31 1.92 5.36
N ALA A 115 17.83 1.74 4.14
CA ALA A 115 19.17 2.21 3.78
C ALA A 115 19.28 3.75 3.92
N ALA A 116 18.25 4.49 3.50
CA ALA A 116 18.19 5.95 3.62
C ALA A 116 18.19 6.43 5.08
N TYR A 117 17.63 5.65 6.01
CA TYR A 117 17.52 5.99 7.42
C TYR A 117 18.42 5.13 8.33
N LYS A 118 19.42 4.42 7.78
CA LYS A 118 20.19 3.41 8.52
C LYS A 118 20.79 3.93 9.82
N THR A 119 21.41 5.10 9.78
CA THR A 119 22.03 5.71 10.98
C THR A 119 20.97 6.05 12.04
N HIS A 120 19.78 6.49 11.64
CA HIS A 120 18.66 6.76 12.55
C HIS A 120 18.06 5.47 13.14
N PHE A 121 18.07 4.37 12.37
CA PHE A 121 17.67 3.05 12.87
C PHE A 121 18.62 2.49 13.93
N ASP A 122 19.90 2.87 13.92
CA ASP A 122 20.87 2.43 14.94
C ASP A 122 20.74 3.19 16.26
N GLU A 123 19.97 4.27 16.28
CA GLU A 123 19.69 5.02 17.49
C GLU A 123 18.71 4.31 18.42
N GLU A 124 18.78 4.66 19.69
CA GLU A 124 17.87 4.13 20.70
C GLU A 124 16.45 4.64 20.45
N ALA A 125 15.52 3.71 20.21
CA ALA A 125 14.11 3.95 20.01
C ALA A 125 13.33 2.66 20.32
N ASP A 126 12.04 2.82 20.64
CA ASP A 126 11.14 1.69 20.86
C ASP A 126 11.13 0.72 19.65
N PRO A 127 11.26 -0.60 19.85
CA PRO A 127 11.25 -1.58 18.76
C PRO A 127 9.97 -1.54 17.92
N GLY A 128 8.83 -1.20 18.52
CA GLY A 128 7.55 -1.01 17.82
C GLY A 128 7.60 0.20 16.89
N SER A 129 8.20 1.31 17.30
CA SER A 129 8.42 2.47 16.41
C SER A 129 9.30 2.11 15.22
N LYS A 130 10.33 1.28 15.41
CA LYS A 130 11.18 0.80 14.29
C LYS A 130 10.41 -0.13 13.35
N LEU A 131 9.57 -1.02 13.90
CA LEU A 131 8.70 -1.89 13.11
C LEU A 131 7.64 -1.08 12.32
N ALA A 132 7.11 0.00 12.91
CA ALA A 132 6.06 0.83 12.31
C ALA A 132 6.49 1.46 10.96
N VAL A 133 7.79 1.68 10.76
CA VAL A 133 8.34 2.13 9.47
C VAL A 133 8.01 1.15 8.35
N PHE A 134 8.05 -0.13 8.63
CA PHE A 134 7.86 -1.18 7.64
C PHE A 134 6.39 -1.60 7.58
N SER A 135 5.80 -1.92 8.72
CA SER A 135 4.50 -2.59 8.75
C SER A 135 3.53 -1.91 9.71
N THR A 136 2.25 -2.10 9.44
CA THR A 136 1.16 -1.60 10.27
C THR A 136 0.96 -2.47 11.52
N GLY A 137 0.32 -1.86 12.53
CA GLY A 137 0.02 -2.47 13.81
C GLY A 137 -1.14 -1.77 14.48
N PRO A 138 -1.88 -2.47 15.36
CA PRO A 138 -3.07 -1.90 15.99
C PRO A 138 -2.70 -0.94 17.13
N ALA A 139 -3.41 0.18 17.23
CA ALA A 139 -3.36 1.04 18.42
C ALA A 139 -3.98 0.34 19.65
N ILE A 140 -5.08 -0.39 19.43
CA ILE A 140 -5.69 -1.32 20.39
C ILE A 140 -5.86 -2.66 19.69
N ARG A 141 -5.19 -3.69 20.22
CA ARG A 141 -5.22 -5.02 19.62
C ARG A 141 -6.56 -5.70 19.84
N SER A 142 -7.26 -5.92 18.74
CA SER A 142 -8.48 -6.72 18.67
C SER A 142 -8.59 -7.26 17.25
N TYR A 143 -8.19 -8.50 17.03
CA TYR A 143 -8.10 -9.10 15.69
C TYR A 143 -9.36 -8.89 14.84
N GLY A 144 -10.55 -9.12 15.42
CA GLY A 144 -11.83 -8.95 14.71
C GLY A 144 -12.13 -7.49 14.35
N TRP A 145 -11.93 -6.55 15.29
CA TRP A 145 -12.19 -5.13 15.02
C TRP A 145 -11.14 -4.51 14.11
N ASN A 146 -9.88 -4.91 14.24
CA ASN A 146 -8.81 -4.45 13.37
C ASN A 146 -8.99 -4.99 11.93
N PHE A 147 -9.41 -6.25 11.79
CA PHE A 147 -9.83 -6.80 10.49
C PHE A 147 -10.97 -5.99 9.88
N MET A 148 -11.98 -5.64 10.67
CA MET A 148 -13.10 -4.82 10.20
C MET A 148 -12.63 -3.43 9.72
N THR A 149 -11.71 -2.78 10.44
CA THR A 149 -11.14 -1.50 10.00
C THR A 149 -10.43 -1.61 8.66
N GLU A 150 -9.56 -2.61 8.49
CA GLU A 150 -8.83 -2.82 7.23
C GLU A 150 -9.77 -3.18 6.06
N LEU A 151 -10.82 -3.97 6.33
CA LEU A 151 -11.87 -4.28 5.37
C LEU A 151 -12.59 -3.00 4.91
N ILE A 152 -13.06 -2.16 5.84
CA ILE A 152 -13.80 -0.94 5.52
C ILE A 152 -12.92 0.06 4.76
N GLY A 153 -11.70 0.31 5.25
CA GLY A 153 -10.75 1.22 4.60
C GLY A 153 -10.44 0.80 3.17
N THR A 154 -10.25 -0.51 2.94
CA THR A 154 -9.94 -1.02 1.60
C THR A 154 -11.16 -1.08 0.70
N PHE A 155 -12.34 -1.37 1.25
CA PHE A 155 -13.60 -1.24 0.52
C PHE A 155 -13.74 0.18 -0.04
N VAL A 156 -13.55 1.21 0.79
CA VAL A 156 -13.60 2.61 0.35
C VAL A 156 -12.58 2.88 -0.74
N LEU A 157 -11.32 2.43 -0.58
CA LEU A 157 -10.27 2.60 -1.57
C LEU A 157 -10.68 2.04 -2.94
N VAL A 158 -11.00 0.74 -2.99
CA VAL A 158 -11.25 0.02 -4.24
C VAL A 158 -12.56 0.48 -4.88
N PHE A 159 -13.60 0.71 -4.08
CA PHE A 159 -14.90 1.15 -4.59
C PHE A 159 -14.80 2.53 -5.25
N VAL A 160 -14.12 3.49 -4.63
CA VAL A 160 -13.95 4.83 -5.21
C VAL A 160 -13.03 4.79 -6.45
N ILE A 161 -11.99 3.97 -6.48
CA ILE A 161 -11.15 3.77 -7.68
C ILE A 161 -12.00 3.28 -8.87
N LEU A 162 -12.89 2.31 -8.64
CA LEU A 162 -13.82 1.83 -9.68
C LEU A 162 -14.73 2.95 -10.20
N MET A 163 -15.19 3.84 -9.31
CA MET A 163 -16.03 4.98 -9.69
C MET A 163 -15.27 6.07 -10.45
N PHE A 164 -13.98 6.30 -10.15
CA PHE A 164 -13.16 7.26 -10.90
C PHE A 164 -13.10 6.93 -12.40
N GLY A 165 -13.08 5.65 -12.76
CA GLY A 165 -13.14 5.22 -14.17
C GLY A 165 -14.43 5.59 -14.89
N LYS A 166 -15.49 5.94 -14.15
CA LYS A 166 -16.82 6.31 -14.68
C LYS A 166 -17.08 7.80 -14.68
N THR A 167 -16.34 8.54 -13.85
CA THR A 167 -16.31 9.99 -13.85
C THR A 167 -14.89 10.47 -14.09
N PRO A 168 -14.32 10.30 -15.31
CA PRO A 168 -12.95 10.67 -15.58
C PRO A 168 -12.72 12.15 -15.28
N ALA A 169 -12.05 12.41 -14.17
CA ALA A 169 -11.60 13.75 -13.82
C ALA A 169 -10.21 13.94 -14.41
N GLY A 170 -9.90 15.14 -14.92
CA GLY A 170 -8.55 15.51 -15.39
C GLY A 170 -7.48 15.52 -14.29
N LEU A 171 -7.76 14.94 -13.12
CA LEU A 171 -6.88 14.85 -11.96
C LEU A 171 -5.93 13.64 -12.04
N GLY A 172 -6.28 12.60 -12.79
CA GLY A 172 -5.44 11.40 -12.96
C GLY A 172 -4.98 10.82 -11.61
N PRO A 173 -3.68 10.47 -11.45
CA PRO A 173 -3.14 9.91 -10.21
C PRO A 173 -3.35 10.75 -8.94
N LEU A 174 -3.60 12.06 -9.07
CA LEU A 174 -3.86 12.94 -7.91
C LEU A 174 -5.16 12.55 -7.18
N ALA A 175 -6.18 12.08 -7.91
CA ALA A 175 -7.44 11.67 -7.29
C ALA A 175 -7.25 10.50 -6.32
N VAL A 176 -6.43 9.51 -6.69
CA VAL A 176 -6.10 8.35 -5.85
C VAL A 176 -5.26 8.79 -4.64
N ALA A 177 -4.33 9.73 -4.84
CA ALA A 177 -3.52 10.28 -3.75
C ALA A 177 -4.39 10.96 -2.68
N LEU A 178 -5.31 11.82 -3.09
CA LEU A 178 -6.23 12.52 -2.18
C LEU A 178 -7.16 11.55 -1.44
N LEU A 179 -7.62 10.50 -2.13
CA LEU A 179 -8.40 9.41 -1.51
C LEU A 179 -7.61 8.72 -0.39
N VAL A 180 -6.34 8.39 -0.64
CA VAL A 180 -5.48 7.73 0.37
C VAL A 180 -5.20 8.65 1.56
N VAL A 181 -4.97 9.95 1.33
CA VAL A 181 -4.87 10.94 2.43
C VAL A 181 -6.17 10.95 3.25
N GLY A 182 -7.32 10.99 2.59
CA GLY A 182 -8.64 10.98 3.23
C GLY A 182 -8.85 9.72 4.08
N ILE A 183 -8.54 8.53 3.55
CA ILE A 183 -8.63 7.26 4.28
C ILE A 183 -7.69 7.28 5.50
N GLY A 184 -6.44 7.71 5.34
CA GLY A 184 -5.48 7.78 6.45
C GLY A 184 -5.95 8.71 7.58
N LEU A 185 -6.54 9.86 7.24
CA LEU A 185 -7.05 10.83 8.22
C LEU A 185 -8.36 10.42 8.88
N SER A 186 -9.21 9.64 8.21
CA SER A 186 -10.54 9.27 8.71
C SER A 186 -10.63 7.88 9.32
N LEU A 187 -9.93 6.90 8.73
CA LEU A 187 -10.05 5.47 9.06
C LEU A 187 -8.71 4.84 9.50
N GLY A 188 -7.60 5.57 9.41
CA GLY A 188 -6.27 5.00 9.64
C GLY A 188 -5.80 4.92 11.09
N GLY A 189 -6.40 5.68 12.01
CA GLY A 189 -5.99 5.71 13.42
C GLY A 189 -5.98 4.34 14.13
N PRO A 190 -6.97 3.44 13.94
CA PRO A 190 -7.01 2.18 14.68
C PRO A 190 -5.91 1.17 14.30
N THR A 191 -5.50 1.12 13.03
CA THR A 191 -4.62 0.04 12.51
C THR A 191 -3.43 0.52 11.69
N GLY A 192 -3.35 1.80 11.33
CA GLY A 192 -2.33 2.30 10.42
C GLY A 192 -2.72 2.29 8.93
N TYR A 193 -4.00 2.06 8.61
CA TYR A 193 -4.58 1.98 7.25
C TYR A 193 -3.67 1.22 6.27
N ALA A 194 -3.44 -0.07 6.52
CA ALA A 194 -2.60 -0.85 5.61
C ALA A 194 -3.19 -0.82 4.20
N ILE A 195 -4.48 -1.13 4.08
CA ILE A 195 -5.33 -1.11 2.87
C ILE A 195 -4.74 -1.77 1.60
N ASN A 196 -3.59 -2.42 1.76
CA ASN A 196 -2.74 -2.95 0.72
C ASN A 196 -1.86 -4.06 1.33
N PRO A 197 -2.11 -5.33 0.98
CA PRO A 197 -1.33 -6.45 1.51
C PRO A 197 0.16 -6.37 1.19
N ALA A 198 0.56 -5.88 0.01
CA ALA A 198 1.97 -5.78 -0.38
C ALA A 198 2.71 -4.70 0.42
N ARG A 199 2.06 -3.54 0.64
CA ARG A 199 2.58 -2.42 1.43
C ARG A 199 2.84 -2.78 2.90
N ASP A 200 2.16 -3.79 3.44
CA ASP A 200 2.44 -4.31 4.78
C ASP A 200 3.43 -5.47 4.75
N LEU A 201 3.09 -6.55 4.04
CA LEU A 201 3.82 -7.81 4.12
C LEU A 201 5.21 -7.71 3.48
N GLY A 202 5.37 -7.00 2.36
CA GLY A 202 6.65 -6.82 1.70
C GLY A 202 7.70 -6.15 2.61
N PRO A 203 7.42 -4.94 3.13
CA PRO A 203 8.28 -4.30 4.13
C PRO A 203 8.42 -5.07 5.42
N ARG A 204 7.39 -5.79 5.89
CA ARG A 204 7.50 -6.64 7.10
C ARG A 204 8.54 -7.74 6.91
N ILE A 205 8.62 -8.32 5.70
CA ILE A 205 9.68 -9.27 5.32
C ILE A 205 11.03 -8.54 5.24
N ALA A 206 11.07 -7.32 4.67
CA ALA A 206 12.30 -6.51 4.67
C ALA A 206 12.82 -6.24 6.09
N HIS A 207 11.95 -5.84 7.01
CA HIS A 207 12.26 -5.66 8.43
C HIS A 207 12.92 -6.90 9.04
N ALA A 208 12.44 -8.10 8.69
CA ALA A 208 13.00 -9.35 9.20
C ALA A 208 14.48 -9.53 8.83
N VAL A 209 14.88 -9.10 7.63
CA VAL A 209 16.22 -9.38 7.07
C VAL A 209 17.20 -8.20 7.19
N VAL A 210 16.76 -6.94 7.16
CA VAL A 210 17.68 -5.78 7.15
C VAL A 210 18.32 -5.54 8.53
N PRO A 211 19.64 -5.31 8.65
CA PRO A 211 20.28 -5.24 9.96
C PRO A 211 20.18 -3.85 10.62
N PHE A 212 19.78 -3.78 11.89
CA PHE A 212 19.89 -2.57 12.73
C PHE A 212 19.79 -2.91 14.22
N ARG A 213 20.25 -2.00 15.09
CA ARG A 213 20.29 -2.21 16.56
C ARG A 213 18.91 -2.13 17.19
N GLY A 214 18.69 -2.91 18.26
CA GLY A 214 17.42 -2.89 19.01
C GLY A 214 16.21 -3.32 18.17
N LYS A 215 16.42 -4.20 17.17
CA LYS A 215 15.34 -4.76 16.36
C LYS A 215 14.46 -5.68 17.22
N GLY A 216 13.16 -5.42 17.21
CA GLY A 216 12.16 -6.31 17.82
C GLY A 216 11.70 -7.43 16.88
N GLY A 217 10.67 -8.17 17.29
CA GLY A 217 9.98 -9.11 16.41
C GLY A 217 9.17 -8.39 15.31
N GLY A 218 8.76 -9.12 14.28
CA GLY A 218 7.96 -8.58 13.16
C GLY A 218 6.43 -8.59 13.39
N ASP A 219 5.97 -8.86 14.61
CA ASP A 219 4.54 -9.05 14.95
C ASP A 219 3.77 -9.97 13.98
N TRP A 220 4.36 -11.12 13.66
CA TRP A 220 3.80 -12.08 12.70
C TRP A 220 2.43 -12.61 13.09
N SER A 221 2.10 -12.61 14.39
CA SER A 221 0.77 -12.97 14.89
C SER A 221 -0.34 -12.05 14.36
N TYR A 222 0.00 -10.80 14.03
CA TYR A 222 -0.92 -9.80 13.48
C TYR A 222 -0.90 -9.69 11.97
N ALA A 223 0.18 -10.13 11.31
CA ALA A 223 0.45 -9.90 9.89
C ALA A 223 -0.65 -10.39 8.93
N TRP A 224 -1.53 -11.30 9.36
CA TRP A 224 -2.66 -11.75 8.55
C TRP A 224 -3.78 -10.70 8.44
N VAL A 225 -3.95 -9.81 9.43
CA VAL A 225 -5.00 -8.78 9.46
C VAL A 225 -4.85 -7.80 8.29
N PRO A 226 -3.70 -7.14 8.06
CA PRO A 226 -3.49 -6.24 6.92
C PRO A 226 -3.36 -6.96 5.56
N VAL A 227 -3.48 -8.29 5.53
CA VAL A 227 -3.52 -9.07 4.29
C VAL A 227 -4.96 -9.47 3.97
N VAL A 228 -5.63 -10.18 4.88
CA VAL A 228 -6.97 -10.73 4.65
C VAL A 228 -8.03 -9.63 4.70
N GLY A 229 -7.94 -8.68 5.63
CA GLY A 229 -8.87 -7.55 5.72
C GLY A 229 -8.98 -6.77 4.41
N PRO A 230 -7.85 -6.30 3.85
CA PRO A 230 -7.86 -5.60 2.58
C PRO A 230 -8.34 -6.43 1.40
N ILE A 231 -7.93 -7.71 1.30
CA ILE A 231 -8.41 -8.59 0.22
C ILE A 231 -9.94 -8.72 0.25
N VAL A 232 -10.52 -8.98 1.43
CA VAL A 232 -11.98 -9.11 1.57
C VAL A 232 -12.67 -7.79 1.23
N GLY A 233 -12.17 -6.66 1.74
CA GLY A 233 -12.72 -5.33 1.43
C GLY A 233 -12.68 -5.01 -0.06
N GLY A 234 -11.55 -5.28 -0.72
CA GLY A 234 -11.37 -5.05 -2.16
C GLY A 234 -12.25 -5.93 -3.04
N VAL A 235 -12.40 -7.22 -2.70
CA VAL A 235 -13.30 -8.13 -3.43
C VAL A 235 -14.76 -7.72 -3.27
N ILE A 236 -15.20 -7.36 -2.07
CA ILE A 236 -16.56 -6.85 -1.83
C ILE A 236 -16.79 -5.58 -2.65
N ALA A 237 -15.84 -4.65 -2.66
CA ALA A 237 -15.91 -3.44 -3.48
C ALA A 237 -16.01 -3.75 -4.98
N GLY A 238 -15.25 -4.72 -5.48
CA GLY A 238 -15.31 -5.18 -6.87
C GLY A 238 -16.69 -5.72 -7.25
N LEU A 239 -17.24 -6.62 -6.42
CA LEU A 239 -18.55 -7.24 -6.65
C LEU A 239 -19.69 -6.21 -6.57
N LEU A 240 -19.69 -5.33 -5.57
CA LEU A 240 -20.71 -4.28 -5.43
C LEU A 240 -20.55 -3.18 -6.47
N GLY A 241 -19.32 -2.84 -6.84
CA GLY A 241 -19.04 -1.93 -7.96
C GLY A 241 -19.73 -2.43 -9.23
N LYS A 242 -19.70 -3.72 -9.51
CA LYS A 242 -20.40 -4.29 -10.68
C LYS A 242 -21.93 -4.13 -10.62
N ALA A 243 -22.52 -4.10 -9.44
CA ALA A 243 -23.98 -3.98 -9.28
C ALA A 243 -24.49 -2.53 -9.43
N VAL A 244 -23.60 -1.55 -9.26
CA VAL A 244 -23.92 -0.11 -9.37
C VAL A 244 -23.48 0.47 -10.72
N LEU A 245 -22.84 -0.35 -11.57
CA LEU A 245 -22.31 0.00 -12.89
C LEU A 245 -23.05 -0.74 -14.01
#